data_AF-A0A957SSZ6-F1
#
_entry.id   AF-A0A957SSZ6-F1
#
_cell.length_a   1.000
_cell.length_b   1.000
_cell.length_c   1.000
_cell.angle_alpha   90.00
_cell.angle_beta   90.00
_cell.angle_gamma   90.00
#
_symmetry.space_group_name_H-M   'P 1'
#
loop_
_entity.id
_entity.type
_entity.pdbx_description
1 polymer ?
#
loop_
_entity_poly.entity_id
_entity_poly.type
_entity_poly.pdbx_seq_one_letter_code
_entity_poly.pdbx_strand_id
1 'polypeptide(L)'
;VQWWSWFSLNAPAYDFETQEGYNGNLFEPSSHQINALGVDFGQYVAEHAPAGTDLVLDSVQMQPPLLVASAAPMTVTVSATVHNLGALDAQNVRLRVWRNDGAGAFTLLATSASHSIVPAAAQNVTLHAEWPFAALSAGDNPLLLELDADNGGLENVCANQQMAYVLTVFEQELGKRLYLPVAVR
;
A
#
# COMPACT_ATOMS: atom_id res chain seq x y z
N VAL A 1 -10.32 16.45 -15.09
CA VAL A 1 -11.54 16.94 -14.39
C VAL A 1 -11.67 16.15 -13.11
N GLN A 2 -11.53 16.76 -11.94
CA GLN A 2 -11.81 16.07 -10.66
C GLN A 2 -13.31 16.18 -10.39
N TRP A 3 -13.96 15.05 -10.08
CA TRP A 3 -15.38 14.99 -9.79
C TRP A 3 -15.51 14.82 -8.28
N TRP A 4 -16.12 15.80 -7.63
CA TRP A 4 -16.41 15.77 -6.20
C TRP A 4 -17.88 16.08 -6.03
N SER A 5 -18.59 15.21 -5.32
CA SER A 5 -19.99 15.40 -4.95
C SER A 5 -20.07 15.49 -3.44
N TRP A 6 -20.68 16.57 -2.93
CA TRP A 6 -20.95 16.74 -1.51
C TRP A 6 -22.41 16.38 -1.24
N PHE A 7 -22.63 15.53 -0.24
CA PHE A 7 -23.96 15.21 0.27
C PHE A 7 -24.00 15.57 1.74
N SER A 8 -25.08 16.20 2.18
CA SER A 8 -25.30 16.46 3.59
C SER A 8 -25.83 15.19 4.26
N LEU A 9 -25.24 14.79 5.37
CA LEU A 9 -25.75 13.69 6.19
C LEU A 9 -26.92 14.13 7.08
N ASN A 10 -27.08 15.44 7.29
CA ASN A 10 -27.94 15.99 8.34
C ASN A 10 -28.99 16.97 7.79
N ALA A 11 -28.99 17.26 6.48
CA ALA A 11 -29.99 18.16 5.91
C ALA A 11 -31.34 17.44 5.85
N PRO A 12 -32.44 18.04 6.37
CA PRO A 12 -33.76 17.45 6.20
C PRO A 12 -34.14 17.38 4.71
N ALA A 13 -35.10 16.52 4.38
CA ALA A 13 -35.72 16.51 3.06
C ALA A 13 -36.26 17.91 2.74
N TYR A 14 -36.26 18.29 1.45
CA TYR A 14 -36.73 19.61 1.06
C TYR A 14 -38.22 19.76 1.35
N ASP A 15 -38.57 20.77 2.14
CA ASP A 15 -39.94 21.14 2.49
C ASP A 15 -40.38 22.33 1.63
N PHE A 16 -41.46 22.14 0.87
CA PHE A 16 -42.00 23.15 -0.04
C PHE A 16 -42.71 24.30 0.68
N GLU A 17 -43.19 24.09 1.91
CA GLU A 17 -43.87 25.13 2.68
C GLU A 17 -42.87 26.10 3.32
N THR A 18 -41.76 25.57 3.86
CA THR A 18 -40.72 26.36 4.53
C THR A 18 -39.57 26.76 3.59
N GLN A 19 -39.44 26.12 2.42
CA GLN A 19 -38.31 26.25 1.49
C GLN A 19 -36.96 25.87 2.10
N GLU A 20 -36.96 25.05 3.15
CA GLU A 20 -35.77 24.55 3.82
C GLU A 20 -35.46 23.10 3.43
N GLY A 21 -34.20 22.68 3.54
CA GLY A 21 -33.75 21.31 3.26
C GLY A 21 -33.18 21.09 1.84
N TYR A 22 -32.96 19.82 1.47
CA TYR A 22 -32.46 19.45 0.14
C TYR A 22 -33.01 18.09 -0.31
N ASN A 23 -33.44 17.98 -1.57
CA ASN A 23 -33.83 16.71 -2.18
C ASN A 23 -32.62 16.09 -2.88
N GLY A 24 -31.86 15.30 -2.13
CA GLY A 24 -30.68 14.60 -2.62
C GLY A 24 -29.91 13.87 -1.53
N ASN A 25 -30.54 13.62 -0.38
CA ASN A 25 -29.90 12.90 0.71
C ASN A 25 -29.66 11.46 0.27
N LEU A 26 -28.46 10.93 0.49
CA LEU A 26 -28.18 9.50 0.32
C LEU A 26 -28.54 8.70 1.59
N PHE A 27 -28.75 9.40 2.70
CA PHE A 27 -29.06 8.85 4.02
C PHE A 27 -30.28 9.54 4.61
N GLU A 28 -31.07 8.81 5.38
CA GLU A 28 -32.12 9.38 6.22
C GLU A 28 -31.50 10.22 7.35
N PRO A 29 -31.80 11.53 7.48
CA PRO A 29 -31.11 12.40 8.44
C PRO A 29 -31.33 12.02 9.91
N SER A 30 -32.42 11.31 10.21
CA SER A 30 -32.78 10.94 11.59
C SER A 30 -32.26 9.56 12.01
N SER A 31 -32.25 8.60 11.09
CA SER A 31 -31.84 7.21 11.37
C SER A 31 -30.42 6.90 10.88
N HIS A 32 -29.86 7.78 10.05
CA HIS A 32 -28.60 7.60 9.32
C HIS A 32 -28.56 6.32 8.46
N GLN A 33 -29.71 5.73 8.16
CA GLN A 33 -29.78 4.59 7.25
C GLN A 33 -29.69 5.07 5.80
N ILE A 34 -29.01 4.30 4.95
CA ILE A 34 -28.95 4.58 3.51
C ILE A 34 -30.36 4.49 2.91
N ASN A 35 -30.76 5.46 2.10
CA ASN A 35 -32.05 5.43 1.41
C ASN A 35 -31.92 4.83 0.00
N ALA A 36 -33.03 4.69 -0.71
CA ALA A 36 -33.05 4.13 -2.07
C ALA A 36 -32.12 4.88 -3.03
N LEU A 37 -32.12 6.23 -2.99
CA LEU A 37 -31.22 7.05 -3.82
C LEU A 37 -29.74 6.81 -3.47
N GLY A 38 -29.41 6.62 -2.18
CA GLY A 38 -28.08 6.27 -1.71
C GLY A 38 -27.62 4.91 -2.23
N VAL A 39 -28.52 3.92 -2.24
CA VAL A 39 -28.25 2.60 -2.85
C VAL A 39 -28.02 2.74 -4.35
N ASP A 40 -28.90 3.45 -5.07
CA ASP A 40 -28.79 3.65 -6.52
C ASP A 40 -27.50 4.41 -6.89
N PHE A 41 -27.14 5.44 -6.12
CA PHE A 41 -25.88 6.17 -6.30
C PHE A 41 -24.67 5.28 -6.04
N GLY A 42 -24.72 4.45 -4.98
CA GLY A 42 -23.69 3.46 -4.70
C GLY A 42 -23.51 2.46 -5.84
N GLN A 43 -24.61 1.98 -6.44
CA GLN A 43 -24.58 1.12 -7.62
C GLN A 43 -23.99 1.85 -8.84
N TYR A 44 -24.45 3.08 -9.12
CA TYR A 44 -23.92 3.89 -10.22
C TYR A 44 -22.41 4.09 -10.08
N VAL A 45 -21.93 4.47 -8.90
CA VAL A 45 -20.48 4.63 -8.66
C VAL A 45 -19.74 3.31 -8.81
N ALA A 46 -20.30 2.19 -8.35
CA ALA A 46 -19.69 0.87 -8.51
C ALA A 46 -19.59 0.44 -9.99
N GLU A 47 -20.60 0.73 -10.81
CA GLU A 47 -20.59 0.47 -12.26
C GLU A 47 -19.58 1.34 -13.01
N HIS A 48 -19.27 2.53 -12.47
CA HIS A 48 -18.37 3.51 -13.10
C HIS A 48 -16.99 3.58 -12.42
N ALA A 49 -16.76 2.78 -11.38
CA ALA A 49 -15.44 2.59 -10.81
C ALA A 49 -14.52 1.99 -11.89
N PRO A 50 -13.26 2.44 -12.00
CA PRO A 50 -12.37 1.92 -13.02
C PRO A 50 -12.24 0.40 -12.85
N ALA A 51 -12.71 -0.33 -13.86
CA ALA A 51 -12.69 -1.78 -13.88
C ALA A 51 -11.24 -2.25 -13.90
N GLY A 52 -10.79 -2.86 -12.79
CA GLY A 52 -9.38 -3.21 -12.65
C GLY A 52 -9.00 -3.62 -11.23
N THR A 53 -7.72 -3.98 -11.10
CA THR A 53 -7.04 -4.09 -9.80
C THR A 53 -6.51 -2.72 -9.39
N ASP A 54 -6.34 -2.49 -8.10
CA ASP A 54 -5.62 -1.32 -7.59
C ASP A 54 -4.79 -1.75 -6.39
N LEU A 55 -3.63 -2.39 -6.66
CA LEU A 55 -2.79 -3.00 -5.64
C LEU A 55 -1.93 -1.96 -4.93
N VAL A 56 -2.16 -1.82 -3.62
CA VAL A 56 -1.43 -0.88 -2.77
C VAL A 56 -0.48 -1.65 -1.86
N LEU A 57 0.79 -1.23 -1.85
CA LEU A 57 1.77 -1.65 -0.87
C LEU A 57 1.76 -0.66 0.31
N ASP A 58 1.13 -1.06 1.41
CA ASP A 58 0.78 -0.18 2.53
C ASP A 58 1.91 -0.01 3.55
N SER A 59 2.51 -1.13 3.96
CA SER A 59 3.60 -1.11 4.94
C SER A 59 4.60 -2.23 4.70
N VAL A 60 5.84 -2.00 5.14
CA VAL A 60 6.96 -2.93 5.01
C VAL A 60 7.68 -3.04 6.34
N GLN A 61 7.99 -4.28 6.72
CA GLN A 61 8.83 -4.59 7.86
C GLN A 61 9.97 -5.50 7.42
N MET A 62 11.17 -5.24 7.93
CA MET A 62 12.35 -6.05 7.65
C MET A 62 12.86 -6.72 8.92
N GLN A 63 13.25 -7.98 8.79
CA GLN A 63 13.87 -8.75 9.85
C GLN A 63 15.18 -9.38 9.35
N PRO A 64 16.26 -9.33 10.15
CA PRO A 64 16.36 -8.60 11.41
C PRO A 64 16.32 -7.07 11.19
N PRO A 65 15.90 -6.29 12.20
CA PRO A 65 15.80 -4.83 12.09
C PRO A 65 17.17 -4.12 12.05
N LEU A 66 18.23 -4.83 12.42
CA LEU A 66 19.61 -4.35 12.36
C LEU A 66 20.42 -5.33 11.51
N LEU A 67 21.09 -4.80 10.49
CA LEU A 67 21.96 -5.58 9.61
C LEU A 67 23.40 -5.11 9.76
N VAL A 68 24.31 -6.07 9.89
CA VAL A 68 25.74 -5.81 10.10
C VAL A 68 26.53 -6.62 9.09
N ALA A 69 27.27 -5.94 8.20
CA ALA A 69 28.03 -6.57 7.11
C ALA A 69 29.04 -7.61 7.60
N SER A 70 29.60 -7.44 8.80
CA SER A 70 30.55 -8.39 9.39
C SER A 70 29.89 -9.59 10.08
N ALA A 71 28.56 -9.66 10.14
CA ALA A 71 27.86 -10.76 10.78
C ALA A 71 27.95 -12.06 9.96
N ALA A 72 27.74 -13.20 10.62
CA ALA A 72 27.61 -14.48 9.93
C ALA A 72 26.47 -14.42 8.89
N PRO A 73 26.51 -15.26 7.84
CA PRO A 73 25.43 -15.34 6.86
C PRO A 73 24.08 -15.48 7.57
N MET A 74 23.16 -14.56 7.27
CA MET A 74 21.79 -14.55 7.79
C MET A 74 20.80 -14.39 6.65
N THR A 75 19.53 -14.60 6.93
CA THR A 75 18.46 -14.34 5.97
C THR A 75 17.79 -13.02 6.33
N VAL A 76 17.56 -12.16 5.34
CA VAL A 76 16.67 -11.02 5.49
C VAL A 76 15.27 -11.45 5.06
N THR A 77 14.29 -11.21 5.91
CA THR A 77 12.86 -11.41 5.62
C THR A 77 12.19 -10.05 5.50
N VAL A 78 11.52 -9.81 4.38
CA VAL A 78 10.64 -8.67 4.15
C VAL A 78 9.20 -9.14 4.29
N SER A 79 8.45 -8.47 5.15
CA SER A 79 7.00 -8.63 5.30
C SER A 79 6.32 -7.37 4.80
N ALA A 80 5.53 -7.49 3.73
CA ALA A 80 4.79 -6.36 3.16
C ALA A 80 3.28 -6.57 3.33
N THR A 81 2.60 -5.55 3.83
CA THR A 81 1.13 -5.50 3.87
C THR A 81 0.62 -4.92 2.56
N VAL A 82 -0.32 -5.63 1.94
CA VAL A 82 -0.87 -5.34 0.62
C VAL A 82 -2.38 -5.37 0.70
N HIS A 83 -3.04 -4.46 0.00
CA HIS A 83 -4.48 -4.55 -0.22
C HIS A 83 -4.83 -4.11 -1.65
N ASN A 84 -6.06 -4.42 -2.06
CA ASN A 84 -6.54 -4.11 -3.39
C ASN A 84 -7.75 -3.17 -3.28
N LEU A 85 -7.59 -1.93 -3.74
CA LEU A 85 -8.65 -0.92 -3.81
C LEU A 85 -9.50 -1.06 -5.08
N GLY A 86 -9.12 -1.97 -5.97
CA GLY A 86 -9.77 -2.21 -7.25
C GLY A 86 -11.09 -2.96 -7.10
N ALA A 87 -11.86 -2.96 -8.20
CA ALA A 87 -13.13 -3.66 -8.29
C ALA A 87 -12.96 -5.16 -8.65
N LEU A 88 -11.78 -5.57 -9.09
CA LEU A 88 -11.46 -6.96 -9.44
C LEU A 88 -10.42 -7.53 -8.49
N ASP A 89 -10.56 -8.81 -8.17
CA ASP A 89 -9.53 -9.57 -7.44
C ASP A 89 -8.21 -9.59 -8.20
N ALA A 90 -7.10 -9.37 -7.50
CA ALA A 90 -5.76 -9.53 -8.06
C ALA A 90 -5.29 -10.99 -7.92
N GLN A 91 -4.68 -11.53 -8.97
CA GLN A 91 -4.37 -12.96 -9.07
C GLN A 91 -2.86 -13.22 -9.00
N ASN A 92 -2.48 -14.26 -8.26
CA ASN A 92 -1.11 -14.75 -8.11
C ASN A 92 -0.10 -13.64 -7.77
N VAL A 93 -0.48 -12.78 -6.82
CA VAL A 93 0.29 -11.59 -6.44
C VAL A 93 1.61 -12.00 -5.78
N ARG A 94 2.70 -11.38 -6.23
CA ARG A 94 4.07 -11.58 -5.72
C ARG A 94 4.66 -10.24 -5.30
N LEU A 95 5.45 -10.28 -4.24
CA LEU A 95 6.33 -9.19 -3.87
C LEU A 95 7.71 -9.43 -4.49
N ARG A 96 8.23 -8.44 -5.20
CA ARG A 96 9.60 -8.42 -5.72
C ARG A 96 10.40 -7.37 -4.96
N VAL A 97 11.60 -7.75 -4.53
CA VAL A 97 12.52 -6.85 -3.83
C VAL A 97 13.74 -6.64 -4.73
N TRP A 98 13.93 -5.41 -5.16
CA TRP A 98 15.02 -4.99 -6.03
C TRP A 98 16.00 -4.13 -5.24
N ARG A 99 17.30 -4.33 -5.46
CA ARG A 99 18.35 -3.39 -5.06
C ARG A 99 18.58 -2.40 -6.18
N ASN A 100 18.61 -1.12 -5.87
CA ASN A 100 19.05 -0.09 -6.81
C ASN A 100 20.57 0.03 -6.74
N ASP A 101 21.26 -0.36 -7.81
CA ASP A 101 22.72 -0.36 -7.92
C ASP A 101 23.28 1.00 -8.33
N GLY A 102 22.43 2.02 -8.46
CA GLY A 102 22.75 3.31 -9.04
C GLY A 102 22.62 3.32 -10.56
N ALA A 103 22.66 4.52 -11.15
CA ALA A 103 22.58 4.75 -12.60
C ALA A 103 21.35 4.10 -13.31
N GLY A 104 20.28 3.82 -12.55
CA GLY A 104 19.07 3.17 -13.07
C GLY A 104 19.17 1.64 -13.20
N ALA A 105 20.24 1.02 -12.70
CA ALA A 105 20.38 -0.42 -12.67
C ALA A 105 19.70 -1.01 -11.42
N PHE A 106 18.96 -2.10 -11.63
CA PHE A 106 18.28 -2.83 -10.55
C PHE A 106 18.65 -4.31 -10.58
N THR A 107 18.98 -4.86 -9.42
CA THR A 107 19.23 -6.28 -9.22
C THR A 107 18.11 -6.88 -8.37
N LEU A 108 17.45 -7.94 -8.86
CA LEU A 108 16.45 -8.66 -8.08
C LEU A 108 17.13 -9.40 -6.92
N LEU A 109 16.75 -9.09 -5.69
CA LEU A 109 17.23 -9.78 -4.49
C LEU A 109 16.32 -10.95 -4.12
N ALA A 110 15.00 -10.73 -4.16
CA ALA A 110 14.02 -11.70 -3.71
C ALA A 110 12.71 -11.61 -4.50
N THR A 111 11.99 -12.71 -4.55
CA THR A 111 10.59 -12.77 -4.97
C THR A 111 9.85 -13.66 -3.98
N SER A 112 8.70 -13.20 -3.48
CA SER A 112 7.86 -14.01 -2.58
C SER A 112 7.26 -15.22 -3.30
N ALA A 113 6.74 -16.16 -2.53
CA ALA A 113 5.73 -17.06 -3.06
C ALA A 113 4.51 -16.27 -3.57
N SER A 114 3.82 -16.80 -4.57
CA SER A 114 2.59 -16.19 -5.09
C SER A 114 1.44 -16.37 -4.09
N HIS A 115 0.76 -15.29 -3.76
CA HIS A 115 -0.53 -15.33 -3.09
C HIS A 115 -1.63 -15.42 -4.13
N SER A 116 -2.46 -16.47 -4.06
CA SER A 116 -3.39 -16.82 -5.14
C SER A 116 -4.37 -15.71 -5.48
N ILE A 117 -4.95 -15.05 -4.46
CA ILE A 117 -5.95 -13.98 -4.62
C ILE A 117 -5.71 -12.89 -3.57
N VAL A 118 -5.60 -11.63 -3.99
CA VAL A 118 -5.78 -10.47 -3.11
C VAL A 118 -7.17 -9.88 -3.42
N PRO A 119 -8.17 -10.09 -2.54
CA PRO A 119 -9.56 -9.76 -2.84
C PRO A 119 -9.77 -8.27 -3.09
N ALA A 120 -10.70 -7.94 -3.98
CA ALA A 120 -11.30 -6.62 -4.07
C ALA A 120 -11.92 -6.23 -2.70
N ALA A 121 -12.06 -4.92 -2.45
CA ALA A 121 -12.56 -4.33 -1.20
C ALA A 121 -11.56 -4.26 -0.02
N ALA A 122 -10.29 -3.98 -0.32
CA ALA A 122 -9.29 -3.47 0.64
C ALA A 122 -8.99 -4.37 1.84
N GLN A 123 -9.11 -5.70 1.70
CA GLN A 123 -8.62 -6.62 2.73
C GLN A 123 -7.09 -6.70 2.69
N ASN A 124 -6.47 -6.59 3.87
CA ASN A 124 -5.02 -6.69 4.01
C ASN A 124 -4.56 -8.14 3.90
N VAL A 125 -3.56 -8.36 3.04
CA VAL A 125 -2.80 -9.59 2.86
C VAL A 125 -1.34 -9.29 3.15
N THR A 126 -0.63 -10.23 3.78
CA THR A 126 0.80 -10.10 4.02
C THR A 126 1.58 -11.01 3.09
N LEU A 127 2.56 -10.44 2.38
CA LEU A 127 3.52 -11.17 1.54
C LEU A 127 4.89 -11.21 2.22
N HIS A 128 5.59 -12.34 2.06
CA HIS A 128 6.93 -12.55 2.61
C HIS A 128 7.93 -12.86 1.51
N ALA A 129 9.01 -12.08 1.44
CA ALA A 129 10.14 -12.32 0.55
C ALA A 129 11.41 -12.47 1.37
N GLU A 130 12.27 -13.42 1.01
CA GLU A 130 13.48 -13.74 1.75
C GLU A 130 14.69 -13.81 0.83
N TRP A 131 15.84 -13.31 1.30
CA TRP A 131 17.12 -13.50 0.60
C TRP A 131 18.29 -13.63 1.59
N PRO A 132 19.37 -14.31 1.18
CA PRO A 132 20.59 -14.37 1.98
C PRO A 132 21.28 -13.00 2.05
N PHE A 133 21.55 -12.56 3.27
CA PHE A 133 22.36 -11.40 3.61
C PHE A 133 23.84 -11.65 3.35
N ALA A 134 24.19 -11.74 2.07
CA ALA A 134 25.57 -11.69 1.58
C ALA A 134 25.68 -10.76 0.35
N ALA A 135 24.55 -10.31 -0.17
CA ALA A 135 24.47 -9.47 -1.36
C ALA A 135 24.59 -7.98 -1.06
N LEU A 136 24.67 -7.53 0.19
CA LEU A 136 24.62 -6.10 0.52
C LEU A 136 25.93 -5.60 1.13
N SER A 137 26.40 -4.46 0.65
CA SER A 137 27.53 -3.74 1.25
C SER A 137 27.07 -2.92 2.45
N ALA A 138 28.01 -2.56 3.33
CA ALA A 138 27.74 -1.58 4.37
C ALA A 138 27.36 -0.22 3.77
N GLY A 139 26.56 0.54 4.54
CA GLY A 139 25.97 1.81 4.13
C GLY A 139 24.48 1.68 3.77
N ASP A 140 23.97 2.72 3.12
CA ASP A 140 22.59 2.76 2.67
C ASP A 140 22.44 1.95 1.38
N ASN A 141 21.54 0.97 1.43
CA ASN A 141 21.18 0.15 0.28
C ASN A 141 19.76 0.56 -0.14
N PRO A 142 19.61 1.40 -1.18
CA PRO A 142 18.29 1.75 -1.69
C PRO A 142 17.64 0.53 -2.34
N LEU A 143 16.42 0.25 -1.91
CA LEU A 143 15.59 -0.84 -2.38
C LEU A 143 14.33 -0.29 -3.05
N LEU A 144 13.84 -1.04 -4.03
CA LEU A 144 12.51 -0.89 -4.61
C LEU A 144 11.73 -2.17 -4.33
N LEU A 145 10.61 -2.03 -3.63
CA LEU A 145 9.63 -3.08 -3.47
C LEU A 145 8.54 -2.88 -4.51
N GLU A 146 8.14 -3.96 -5.18
CA GLU A 146 7.15 -3.94 -6.24
C GLU A 146 6.20 -5.13 -6.08
N LEU A 147 4.91 -4.87 -6.26
CA LEU A 147 3.91 -5.92 -6.41
C LEU A 147 3.74 -6.27 -7.88
N ASP A 148 3.65 -7.57 -8.15
CA ASP A 148 3.44 -8.14 -9.47
C ASP A 148 2.25 -9.10 -9.40
N ALA A 149 1.21 -8.85 -10.19
CA ALA A 149 0.05 -9.71 -10.31
C ALA A 149 -0.09 -10.20 -11.75
N ASP A 150 -0.58 -11.43 -11.94
CA ASP A 150 -0.72 -12.00 -13.30
C ASP A 150 -1.75 -11.20 -14.13
N ASN A 151 -2.73 -10.57 -13.48
CA ASN A 151 -3.67 -9.63 -14.10
C ASN A 151 -3.31 -8.15 -13.89
N GLY A 152 -2.06 -7.83 -13.55
CA GLY A 152 -1.58 -6.46 -13.31
C GLY A 152 -1.62 -5.52 -14.52
N GLY A 153 -1.92 -6.03 -15.72
CA GLY A 153 -2.26 -5.17 -16.87
C GLY A 153 -3.60 -4.42 -16.71
N LEU A 154 -4.40 -4.80 -15.72
CA LEU A 154 -5.65 -4.13 -15.33
C LEU A 154 -5.44 -3.19 -14.12
N GLU A 155 -4.20 -2.86 -13.79
CA GLU A 155 -3.87 -2.02 -12.66
C GLU A 155 -4.27 -0.56 -12.92
N ASN A 156 -5.08 -0.01 -12.01
CA ASN A 156 -5.63 1.33 -12.15
C ASN A 156 -4.58 2.42 -11.86
N VAL A 157 -3.67 2.17 -10.91
CA VAL A 157 -2.66 3.16 -10.47
C VAL A 157 -1.29 2.52 -10.31
N CYS A 158 -0.52 2.36 -11.39
CA CYS A 158 0.78 1.68 -11.36
C CYS A 158 1.84 2.23 -10.38
N ALA A 159 1.62 3.38 -9.75
CA ALA A 159 2.55 4.00 -8.80
C ALA A 159 2.38 3.54 -7.34
N ASN A 160 1.20 3.04 -6.94
CA ASN A 160 0.94 2.64 -5.55
C ASN A 160 1.30 1.16 -5.26
N GLN A 161 1.59 0.38 -6.31
CA GLN A 161 2.12 -0.97 -6.21
C GLN A 161 3.64 -1.01 -5.95
N GLN A 162 4.28 0.16 -5.83
CA GLN A 162 5.72 0.31 -5.64
C GLN A 162 6.05 1.13 -4.39
N MET A 163 7.13 0.77 -3.70
CA MET A 163 7.64 1.52 -2.55
C MET A 163 9.17 1.56 -2.56
N ALA A 164 9.72 2.76 -2.43
CA ALA A 164 11.14 2.95 -2.18
C ALA A 164 11.43 2.76 -0.68
N TYR A 165 12.50 2.03 -0.37
CA TYR A 165 12.93 1.76 1.01
C TYR A 165 14.44 1.88 1.11
N VAL A 166 14.97 2.45 2.20
CA VAL A 166 16.42 2.50 2.43
C VAL A 166 16.78 1.53 3.54
N LEU A 167 17.55 0.50 3.20
CA LEU A 167 18.06 -0.48 4.14
C LEU A 167 19.49 -0.12 4.53
N THR A 168 19.68 0.36 5.75
CA THR A 168 21.01 0.70 6.26
C THR A 168 21.69 -0.54 6.85
N VAL A 169 22.88 -0.83 6.34
CA VAL A 169 23.74 -1.92 6.79
C VAL A 169 24.96 -1.33 7.49
N PHE A 170 25.25 -1.76 8.71
CA PHE A 170 26.40 -1.28 9.47
C PHE A 170 27.65 -2.10 9.16
N GLU A 171 28.83 -1.47 9.12
CA GLU A 171 30.09 -2.19 8.88
C GLU A 171 30.43 -3.21 9.98
N GLN A 172 30.07 -2.87 11.21
CA GLN A 172 30.31 -3.67 12.40
C GLN A 172 29.16 -3.48 13.39
N GLU A 173 28.99 -4.43 14.32
CA GLU A 173 28.06 -4.22 15.41
C GLU A 173 28.43 -2.94 16.14
N LEU A 174 27.44 -2.09 16.38
CA LEU A 174 27.57 -0.91 17.23
C LEU A 174 27.70 -1.38 18.69
N GLY A 175 28.82 -2.03 19.03
CA GLY A 175 29.07 -2.49 20.39
C GLY A 175 28.98 -1.32 21.36
N LYS A 176 28.17 -1.44 22.43
CA LYS A 176 28.03 -0.56 23.62
C LYS A 176 28.57 0.88 23.49
N ARG A 177 28.24 1.62 22.43
CA ARG A 177 28.64 3.02 22.29
C ARG A 177 27.44 3.91 22.56
N LEU A 178 27.55 4.67 23.64
CA LEU A 178 26.61 5.73 24.00
C LEU A 178 26.83 6.90 23.04
N TYR A 179 25.88 7.14 22.14
CA TYR A 179 25.90 8.30 21.27
C TYR A 179 25.26 9.48 22.00
N LEU A 180 26.09 10.43 22.44
CA LEU A 180 25.62 11.70 22.97
C LEU A 180 25.33 12.65 21.80
N PRO A 181 24.24 13.43 21.84
CA PRO A 181 24.00 14.46 20.83
C PRO A 181 25.14 15.48 20.87
N VAL A 182 25.85 15.64 19.75
CA VAL A 182 26.81 16.72 19.59
C VAL A 182 26.02 18.00 19.32
N ALA A 183 25.86 18.82 20.36
CA ALA A 183 25.44 20.20 20.17
C ALA A 183 26.60 20.95 19.51
N VAL A 184 26.54 21.10 18.19
CA VAL A 184 27.40 22.06 17.48
C VAL A 184 26.88 23.46 17.85
N ARG A 185 27.72 24.23 18.55
CA ARG A 185 27.46 25.66 18.82
C ARG A 185 27.97 26.50 17.67
#